data_AF-A0A4V6E8E9-F1
#
_entry.id   AF-A0A4V6E8E9-F1
#
_cell.length_a   1.000
_cell.length_b   1.000
_cell.length_c   1.000
_cell.angle_alpha   90.00
_cell.angle_beta   90.00
_cell.angle_gamma   90.00
#
_symmetry.space_group_name_H-M   'P 1'
#
loop_
_entity.id
_entity.type
_entity.pdbx_description
1 polymer ?
#
loop_
_entity_poly.entity_id
_entity_poly.type
_entity_poly.pdbx_seq_one_letter_code
_entity_poly.pdbx_strand_id
1 'polypeptide(L)' 'NDGGTGIGLAIVERVAAAHGWELDVGESASGGFRATLIGAEPTR' A
#
# COMPACT_ATOMS: atom_id res chain seq x y z
N ASN A 1 -4.72 -17.70 18.48
CA ASN A 1 -3.79 -17.39 17.37
C ASN A 1 -4.29 -16.09 16.80
N ASP A 2 -3.72 -14.98 17.25
CA ASP A 2 -4.24 -13.63 17.01
C ASP A 2 -3.71 -13.11 15.66
N GLY A 3 -3.91 -13.90 14.61
CA GLY A 3 -3.51 -13.57 13.26
C GLY A 3 -4.39 -12.46 12.70
N GLY A 4 -3.77 -11.44 12.12
CA GLY A 4 -4.48 -10.37 11.43
C GLY A 4 -5.39 -10.91 10.32
N THR A 5 -6.47 -10.19 10.02
CA THR A 5 -7.49 -10.59 9.04
C THR A 5 -6.98 -10.67 7.59
N GLY A 6 -5.77 -10.18 7.30
CA GLY A 6 -5.17 -10.21 5.97
C GLY A 6 -5.74 -9.19 4.98
N ILE A 7 -6.66 -8.30 5.39
CA ILE A 7 -7.35 -7.37 4.48
C ILE A 7 -6.68 -6.00 4.32
N GLY A 8 -5.56 -5.75 5.02
CA GLY A 8 -4.95 -4.42 5.07
C GLY A 8 -4.61 -3.83 3.71
N LEU A 9 -3.99 -4.61 2.81
CA LEU A 9 -3.66 -4.15 1.46
C LEU A 9 -4.90 -3.92 0.60
N ALA A 10 -5.94 -4.74 0.74
CA ALA A 10 -7.21 -4.54 0.03
C ALA A 10 -7.90 -3.23 0.44
N ILE A 11 -7.75 -2.82 1.71
CA ILE A 11 -8.23 -1.50 2.16
C ILE A 11 -7.41 -0.38 1.48
N VAL A 12 -6.08 -0.48 1.48
CA VAL A 12 -5.20 0.53 0.88
C VAL A 12 -5.46 0.68 -0.62
N GLU A 13 -5.58 -0.42 -1.36
CA GLU A 13 -5.90 -0.42 -2.79
C GLU A 13 -7.23 0.29 -3.06
N ARG A 14 -8.26 0.02 -2.25
CA ARG A 14 -9.56 0.67 -2.40
C ARG A 14 -9.51 2.17 -2.14
N VAL A 15 -8.74 2.61 -1.15
CA VAL A 15 -8.54 4.03 -0.86
C VAL A 15 -7.76 4.70 -1.99
N ALA A 16 -6.66 4.09 -2.45
CA ALA A 16 -5.86 4.60 -3.57
C ALA A 16 -6.74 4.80 -4.82
N ALA A 17 -7.51 3.78 -5.20
CA ALA A 17 -8.43 3.85 -6.33
C ALA A 17 -9.49 4.96 -6.18
N ALA A 18 -10.01 5.18 -4.96
CA ALA A 18 -10.97 6.25 -4.70
C ALA A 18 -10.38 7.66 -4.91
N HIS A 19 -9.06 7.80 -4.78
CA HIS A 19 -8.32 9.05 -5.04
C HIS A 19 -7.68 9.10 -6.44
N GLY A 20 -7.90 8.09 -7.30
CA GLY A 20 -7.27 7.99 -8.61
C GLY A 20 -5.76 7.69 -8.56
N TRP A 21 -5.28 7.14 -7.44
CA TRP A 21 -3.91 6.70 -7.25
C TRP A 21 -3.74 5.21 -7.54
N GLU A 22 -2.50 4.80 -7.77
CA GLU A 22 -2.13 3.40 -7.95
C GLU A 22 -1.26 2.92 -6.79
N LEU A 23 -1.46 1.66 -6.37
CA LEU A 23 -0.65 1.01 -5.34
C LEU A 23 0.30 0.01 -6.01
N ASP A 24 1.59 0.30 -5.98
CA ASP A 24 2.65 -0.63 -6.39
C ASP A 24 3.25 -1.33 -5.16
N VAL A 25 3.36 -2.65 -5.21
CA VAL A 25 3.87 -3.48 -4.11
C VAL A 25 4.96 -4.41 -4.63
N GLY A 26 6.13 -4.35 -4.01
CA GLY A 26 7.25 -5.20 -4.38
C GLY A 26 8.24 -5.43 -3.25
N GLU A 27 9.37 -6.05 -3.57
CA GLU A 27 10.47 -6.23 -2.62
C GLU A 27 11.21 -4.91 -2.38
N SER A 28 11.67 -4.70 -1.15
CA SER A 28 12.55 -3.59 -0.82
C SER A 28 14.01 -3.98 -0.96
N ALA A 29 14.85 -3.08 -1.48
CA ALA A 29 16.30 -3.26 -1.55
C ALA A 29 16.96 -3.44 -0.16
N SER A 30 16.31 -2.96 0.90
CA SER A 30 16.75 -3.14 2.30
C SER A 30 16.24 -4.44 2.93
N GLY A 31 15.55 -5.29 2.16
CA GLY A 31 14.79 -6.43 2.66
C GLY A 31 13.37 -6.05 3.12
N GLY A 32 12.48 -7.05 3.18
CA GLY A 32 11.06 -6.84 3.42
C GLY A 32 10.33 -6.40 2.14
N PHE A 33 9.26 -5.62 2.31
CA PHE A 33 8.44 -5.15 1.19
C PHE A 33 8.42 -3.63 1.12
N ARG A 34 8.16 -3.11 -0.07
CA ARG A 34 7.88 -1.69 -0.32
C ARG A 34 6.50 -1.58 -0.95
N ALA A 35 5.67 -0.70 -0.40
CA ALA A 35 4.46 -0.20 -1.05
C ALA A 35 4.68 1.27 -1.45
N THR A 36 4.29 1.61 -2.67
CA THR A 36 4.35 2.97 -3.19
C THR A 36 2.97 3.39 -3.68
N LEU A 37 2.47 4.52 -3.18
CA LEU A 37 1.28 5.18 -3.74
C LEU A 37 1.73 6.12 -4.85
N ILE A 38 1.35 5.82 -6.09
CA ILE A 38 1.69 6.60 -7.28
C ILE A 38 0.57 7.60 -7.55
N GLY A 39 0.93 8.88 -7.68
CA GLY A 39 -0.01 9.99 -7.88
C GLY A 39 -0.43 10.71 -6.58
N ALA A 40 -0.05 10.18 -5.42
CA ALA A 40 -0.23 10.87 -4.14
C ALA A 40 0.83 11.96 -3.94
N GLU A 41 0.43 13.09 -3.37
CA GLU A 41 1.38 14.14 -2.96
C GLU A 41 2.02 13.77 -1.62
N PRO A 42 3.36 13.94 -1.47
CA PRO A 42 4.01 13.72 -0.19
C PRO A 42 3.46 14.70 0.85
N THR A 43 2.95 14.17 1.95
CA THR A 43 2.69 14.98 3.14
C THR A 43 4.00 15.50 3.70
N ARG A 44 4.01 16.78 4.08
CA ARG A 44 5.18 17.49 4.62
C ARG A 44 5.27 17.39 6.13
#